data_AF-A0A2Z5QXX0-F1
#
_entry.id   AF-A0A2Z5QXX0-F1
#
_cell.length_a   1.000
_cell.length_b   1.000
_cell.length_c   1.000
_cell.angle_alpha   90.00
_cell.angle_beta   90.00
_cell.angle_gamma   90.00
#
_symmetry.space_group_name_H-M   'P 1'
#
loop_
_entity.id
_entity.type
_entity.pdbx_description
1 polymer ?
#
loop_
_entity_poly.entity_id
_entity_poly.type
_entity_poly.pdbx_seq_one_letter_code
_entity_poly.pdbx_strand_id
1 'polypeptide(L)'
;MVAMLKEVNQNPRHNTMESYKKFEQEVADNPDGFNNLVIEFQYPDPADPTKLTKTERVPEKFEVKWTTAAGEADSRPFENLPPQKRVGVN
;
A
#
# COMPACT_ATOMS: atom_id res chain seq x y z
N MET A 1 -6.95 2.66 -11.57
CA MET A 1 -7.23 1.69 -10.50
C MET A 1 -6.02 0.77 -10.37
N VAL A 2 -5.65 0.37 -9.15
CA VAL A 2 -4.50 -0.50 -8.89
C VAL A 2 -5.00 -1.81 -8.27
N ALA A 3 -4.41 -2.93 -8.68
CA ALA A 3 -4.76 -4.24 -8.13
C ALA A 3 -4.26 -4.36 -6.68
N MET A 4 -5.16 -4.67 -5.74
CA MET A 4 -4.85 -4.85 -4.32
C MET A 4 -5.53 -6.07 -3.74
N LEU A 5 -4.85 -6.78 -2.84
CA LEU A 5 -5.41 -7.84 -2.03
C LEU A 5 -6.58 -7.31 -1.21
N LYS A 6 -7.63 -8.12 -1.08
CA LYS A 6 -8.83 -7.77 -0.30
C LYS A 6 -8.46 -7.48 1.16
N GLU A 7 -7.50 -8.20 1.67
CA GLU A 7 -6.94 -8.10 3.02
C GLU A 7 -6.31 -6.73 3.28
N VAL A 8 -5.55 -6.21 2.31
CA VAL A 8 -4.93 -4.86 2.41
C VAL A 8 -5.99 -3.78 2.18
N ASN A 9 -6.83 -3.95 1.16
CA ASN A 9 -7.81 -2.94 0.78
C ASN A 9 -8.92 -2.77 1.83
N GLN A 10 -9.53 -3.87 2.28
CA GLN A 10 -10.74 -3.86 3.10
C GLN A 10 -10.53 -4.36 4.54
N ASN A 11 -9.43 -5.09 4.79
CA ASN A 11 -9.10 -5.75 6.05
C ASN A 11 -10.29 -6.47 6.73
N PRO A 12 -10.72 -7.63 6.19
CA PRO A 12 -11.79 -8.42 6.79
C PRO A 12 -11.40 -8.87 8.21
N ARG A 13 -12.41 -9.15 9.07
CA ARG A 13 -12.17 -9.60 10.45
C ARG A 13 -11.17 -10.77 10.45
N HIS A 14 -10.16 -10.69 11.34
CA HIS A 14 -9.09 -11.68 11.56
C HIS A 14 -7.82 -11.61 10.70
N ASN A 15 -7.54 -10.49 10.02
CA ASN A 15 -6.28 -10.31 9.30
C ASN A 15 -5.30 -9.35 10.04
N THR A 16 -4.01 -9.67 9.98
CA THR A 16 -2.90 -8.91 10.61
C THR A 16 -2.23 -7.91 9.68
N MET A 17 -2.63 -7.83 8.40
CA MET A 17 -2.05 -6.89 7.45
C MET A 17 -2.55 -5.47 7.69
N GLU A 18 -1.69 -4.50 7.37
CA GLU A 18 -2.07 -3.09 7.33
C GLU A 18 -3.28 -2.87 6.41
N SER A 19 -4.19 -2.02 6.87
CA SER A 19 -5.48 -1.78 6.22
C SER A 19 -5.50 -0.41 5.58
N TYR A 20 -5.58 -0.38 4.26
CA TYR A 20 -5.70 0.87 3.52
C TYR A 20 -7.01 1.60 3.85
N LYS A 21 -8.13 0.87 3.97
CA LYS A 21 -9.40 1.46 4.42
C LYS A 21 -9.32 2.14 5.80
N LYS A 22 -8.58 1.57 6.76
CA LYS A 22 -8.41 2.22 8.07
C LYS A 22 -7.61 3.51 7.94
N PHE A 23 -6.56 3.49 7.14
CA PHE A 23 -5.79 4.68 6.83
C PHE A 23 -6.66 5.77 6.17
N GLU A 24 -7.50 5.42 5.18
CA GLU A 24 -8.43 6.36 4.57
C GLU A 24 -9.39 6.97 5.60
N GLN A 25 -9.83 6.19 6.60
CA GLN A 25 -10.66 6.69 7.69
C GLN A 25 -9.89 7.65 8.61
N GLU A 26 -8.63 7.35 8.95
CA GLU A 26 -7.78 8.25 9.76
C GLU A 26 -7.57 9.59 9.04
N VAL A 27 -7.36 9.57 7.72
CA VAL A 27 -7.27 10.78 6.89
C VAL A 27 -8.59 11.54 6.89
N ALA A 28 -9.73 10.84 6.78
CA ALA A 28 -11.04 11.47 6.79
C ALA A 28 -11.40 12.09 8.15
N ASP A 29 -10.97 11.46 9.25
CA ASP A 29 -11.22 11.91 10.62
C ASP A 29 -10.34 13.11 11.00
N ASN A 30 -9.14 13.23 10.42
CA ASN A 30 -8.21 14.33 10.68
C ASN A 30 -7.44 14.77 9.40
N PRO A 31 -8.11 15.39 8.42
CA PRO A 31 -7.48 15.71 7.14
C PRO A 31 -6.30 16.68 7.26
N ASP A 32 -6.34 17.61 8.22
CA ASP A 32 -5.27 18.58 8.47
C ASP A 32 -3.94 17.92 8.90
N GLY A 33 -4.02 16.68 9.41
CA GLY A 33 -2.86 15.87 9.78
C GLY A 33 -2.14 15.21 8.60
N PHE A 34 -2.72 15.21 7.39
CA PHE A 34 -2.22 14.47 6.22
C PHE A 34 -2.10 15.36 4.99
N ASN A 35 -1.16 16.30 5.02
CA ASN A 35 -0.93 17.24 3.92
C ASN A 35 -0.10 16.58 2.80
N ASN A 36 -0.36 16.95 1.54
CA ASN A 36 0.41 16.49 0.38
C ASN A 36 0.56 14.96 0.28
N LEU A 37 -0.55 14.23 0.44
CA LEU A 37 -0.58 12.77 0.32
C LEU A 37 -0.08 12.30 -1.05
N VAL A 38 0.94 11.44 -1.04
CA VAL A 38 1.51 10.79 -2.23
C VAL A 38 1.49 9.27 -2.00
N ILE A 39 1.12 8.51 -3.02
CA ILE A 39 1.14 7.05 -2.99
C ILE A 39 2.13 6.54 -4.03
N GLU A 40 3.15 5.82 -3.58
CA GLU A 40 4.17 5.23 -4.43
C GLU A 40 4.00 3.71 -4.49
N PHE A 41 3.83 3.18 -5.69
CA PHE A 41 3.64 1.74 -5.93
C PHE A 41 4.94 1.08 -6.38
N GLN A 42 5.29 -0.02 -5.73
CA GLN A 42 6.44 -0.85 -6.10
C GLN A 42 5.95 -2.12 -6.78
N TYR A 43 6.35 -2.28 -8.05
CA TYR A 43 5.98 -3.41 -8.88
C TYR A 43 7.15 -4.36 -9.02
N PRO A 44 6.90 -5.68 -9.11
CA PRO A 44 7.95 -6.61 -9.41
C PRO A 44 8.49 -6.37 -10.82
N ASP A 45 9.78 -6.66 -11.00
CA ASP A 45 10.34 -6.78 -12.33
C ASP A 45 9.61 -7.91 -13.07
N PRO A 46 9.25 -7.68 -14.35
CA PRO A 46 8.57 -8.71 -15.10
C PRO A 46 9.57 -9.82 -15.41
N ALA A 47 9.12 -11.08 -15.40
CA ALA A 47 9.97 -12.18 -15.86
C ALA A 47 10.41 -12.00 -17.33
N ASP A 48 9.60 -11.31 -18.13
CA ASP A 48 9.91 -10.88 -19.49
C ASP A 48 9.64 -9.36 -19.61
N PRO A 49 10.68 -8.51 -19.76
CA PRO A 49 10.53 -7.05 -19.86
C PRO A 49 9.75 -6.56 -21.08
N THR A 50 9.53 -7.43 -22.07
CA THR A 50 8.69 -7.13 -23.23
C THR A 50 7.21 -7.39 -22.98
N LYS A 51 6.86 -8.04 -21.86
CA LYS A 51 5.49 -8.38 -21.47
C LYS A 51 5.06 -7.60 -20.23
N LEU A 52 3.78 -7.28 -20.17
CA LEU A 52 3.09 -6.57 -19.08
C LEU A 52 3.62 -5.15 -18.81
N THR A 53 2.80 -4.18 -19.17
CA THR A 53 2.93 -2.77 -18.77
C THR A 53 2.74 -2.63 -17.25
N LYS A 54 3.24 -1.54 -16.64
CA LYS A 54 3.06 -1.29 -15.19
C LYS A 54 1.59 -1.36 -14.74
N THR A 55 0.65 -1.00 -15.62
CA THR A 55 -0.80 -1.04 -15.36
C THR A 55 -1.40 -2.44 -15.31
N GLU A 56 -0.74 -3.44 -15.91
CA GLU A 56 -1.18 -4.85 -15.88
C GLU A 56 -0.53 -5.62 -14.74
N ARG A 57 0.46 -5.02 -14.05
CA ARG A 57 1.15 -5.63 -12.94
C ARG A 57 0.41 -5.38 -11.62
N VAL A 58 0.52 -6.35 -10.73
CA VAL A 58 0.12 -6.19 -9.33
C VAL A 58 1.32 -5.66 -8.55
N PRO A 59 1.20 -4.54 -7.81
CA PRO A 59 2.30 -4.07 -6.97
C PRO A 59 2.53 -5.06 -5.84
N GLU A 60 3.78 -5.27 -5.44
CA GLU A 60 4.11 -6.09 -4.26
C GLU A 60 3.86 -5.32 -2.97
N LYS A 61 4.06 -4.00 -3.01
CA LYS A 61 3.76 -3.09 -1.91
C LYS A 61 3.55 -1.68 -2.42
N PHE A 62 3.00 -0.84 -1.57
CA PHE A 62 2.95 0.60 -1.79
C PHE A 62 3.19 1.34 -0.50
N GLU A 63 3.70 2.57 -0.62
CA GLU A 63 3.96 3.45 0.50
C GLU A 63 3.12 4.70 0.33
N VAL A 64 2.39 5.07 1.37
CA VAL A 64 1.71 6.35 1.44
C VAL A 64 2.59 7.29 2.24
N LYS A 65 2.88 8.46 1.68
CA LYS A 65 3.72 9.50 2.29
C LYS A 65 2.90 10.78 2.45
N TRP A 66 3.09 11.49 3.54
CA TRP A 66 2.43 12.77 3.79
C TRP A 66 3.31 13.69 4.63
N THR A 67 2.88 14.94 4.71
CA THR A 67 3.41 15.93 5.65
C THR A 67 2.42 16.09 6.80
N THR A 68 2.88 15.92 8.03
CA THR A 68 2.06 16.09 9.24
C THR A 68 1.63 17.54 9.41
N ALA A 69 0.67 17.81 10.31
CA ALA A 69 0.28 19.17 10.66
C ALA A 69 1.46 20.01 11.21
N ALA A 70 2.49 19.36 11.75
CA ALA A 70 3.71 20.02 12.24
C ALA A 70 4.72 20.33 11.11
N GLY A 71 4.45 19.93 9.87
CA GLY A 71 5.36 20.11 8.73
C GLY A 71 6.40 19.00 8.57
N GLU A 72 6.28 17.90 9.33
CA GLU A 72 7.22 16.77 9.29
C GLU A 72 6.81 15.76 8.23
N ALA A 73 7.77 15.07 7.61
CA ALA A 73 7.46 13.98 6.68
C ALA A 73 7.15 12.69 7.45
N ASP A 74 6.09 11.99 7.06
CA ASP A 74 5.69 10.70 7.64
C ASP A 74 5.24 9.74 6.52
N SER A 75 5.22 8.44 6.81
CA SER A 75 4.84 7.42 5.84
C SER A 75 4.26 6.15 6.45
N ARG A 76 3.49 5.42 5.65
CA ARG A 76 2.93 4.11 6.00
C ARG A 76 3.08 3.12 4.84
N PRO A 77 3.78 1.99 5.04
CA PRO A 77 3.88 0.93 4.05
C PRO A 77 2.67 -0.01 4.09
N PHE A 78 2.27 -0.50 2.93
CA PHE A 78 1.21 -1.49 2.75
C PHE A 78 1.71 -2.64 1.88
N GLU A 79 1.90 -3.79 2.51
CA GLU A 79 2.40 -5.00 1.87
C GLU A 79 1.29 -5.76 1.15
N ASN A 80 1.32 -5.77 -0.19
CA ASN A 80 0.33 -6.36 -1.09
C ASN A 80 0.71 -7.80 -1.52
N LEU A 81 1.37 -8.53 -0.61
CA LEU A 81 1.77 -9.92 -0.79
C LEU A 81 0.89 -10.86 0.05
N PRO A 82 0.44 -11.99 -0.52
CA PRO A 82 -0.33 -12.98 0.23
C PRO A 82 0.51 -13.55 1.39
N PRO A 83 -0.10 -13.95 2.52
CA PRO A 83 0.61 -14.39 3.72
C PRO A 83 1.68 -15.47 3.48
N GLN A 84 1.43 -16.36 2.51
CA GLN A 84 2.34 -17.46 2.14
C GLN A 84 3.66 -16.98 1.51
N LYS A 85 3.69 -15.80 0.88
CA LYS A 85 4.91 -15.22 0.29
C LYS A 85 5.71 -14.36 1.26
N ARG A 86 5.20 -14.11 2.47
CA ARG A 86 5.89 -13.32 3.51
C ARG A 86 6.91 -14.14 4.30
N VAL A 87 6.78 -15.46 4.25
CA VAL A 87 7.74 -16.40 4.83
C VAL A 87 8.76 -16.73 3.75
N GLY A 88 9.91 -16.05 3.79
CA GLY A 88 11.10 -16.54 3.10
C GLY A 88 11.36 -17.96 3.56
N VAL A 89 11.31 -18.90 2.62
CA VAL A 89 11.89 -20.22 2.83
C VAL A 89 13.41 -19.99 2.92
N ASN A 90 13.95 -20.11 4.13
CA ASN A 90 15.39 -20.27 4.36
C ASN A 90 15.87 -21.60 3.78
#